data_AF-A0A9E1TZB3-F1
#
_entry.id   AF-A0A9E1TZB3-F1
#
_cell.length_a   1.000
_cell.length_b   1.000
_cell.length_c   1.000
_cell.angle_alpha   90.00
_cell.angle_beta   90.00
_cell.angle_gamma   90.00
#
_symmetry.space_group_name_H-M   'P 1'
#
loop_
_entity.id
_entity.type
_entity.pdbx_description
1 polymer ?
#
loop_
_entity_poly.entity_id
_entity_poly.type
_entity_poly.pdbx_seq_one_letter_code
_entity_poly.pdbx_strand_id
1 'polypeptide(L)'
;MNAIESTEHYKGRIKAELNNTLTETSLTGGSKRTGKVRDQYDFGDIVALITTDRQSAFDRVLASIPFKGQVLNLTSAWWFDQTKNIIPNQVLDVP
;
A
#
# COMPACT_ATOMS: atom_id res chain seq x y z
N MET A 1 2.85 29.93 -10.58
CA MET A 1 1.87 29.00 -9.96
C MET A 1 2.65 28.10 -9.04
N ASN A 2 2.62 28.35 -7.72
CA ASN A 2 3.31 27.45 -6.79
C ASN A 2 2.40 26.22 -6.53
N ALA A 3 2.98 25.11 -6.05
CA ALA A 3 2.25 23.86 -5.82
C ALA A 3 1.12 23.99 -4.77
N ILE A 4 1.11 25.05 -3.96
CA ILE A 4 0.11 25.31 -2.93
C ILE A 4 -1.13 25.93 -3.55
N GLU A 5 -0.97 26.91 -4.45
CA GLU A 5 -2.10 27.51 -5.20
C GLU A 5 -2.80 26.49 -6.11
N SER A 6 -2.05 25.53 -6.67
CA SER A 6 -2.59 24.53 -7.60
C SER A 6 -3.31 23.36 -6.92
N THR A 7 -3.43 23.35 -5.58
CA THR A 7 -3.98 22.22 -4.82
C THR A 7 -5.17 22.56 -3.92
N GLU A 8 -5.67 23.81 -3.95
CA GLU A 8 -6.84 24.22 -3.17
C GLU A 8 -8.07 23.33 -3.42
N HIS A 9 -8.29 22.90 -4.67
CA HIS A 9 -9.41 22.02 -5.01
C HIS A 9 -9.30 20.61 -4.39
N TYR A 10 -8.09 20.17 -4.00
CA TYR A 10 -7.90 18.90 -3.33
C TYR A 10 -8.16 18.95 -1.83
N LYS A 11 -8.12 20.12 -1.18
CA LYS A 11 -8.26 20.22 0.28
C LYS A 11 -9.58 19.65 0.79
N GLY A 12 -10.68 19.91 0.08
CA GLY A 12 -11.99 19.37 0.43
C GLY A 12 -12.00 17.85 0.38
N ARG A 13 -11.45 17.28 -0.70
CA ARG A 13 -11.33 15.83 -0.87
C ARG A 13 -10.40 15.22 0.19
N ILE A 14 -9.21 15.76 0.39
CA ILE A 14 -8.26 15.27 1.40
C ILE A 14 -8.93 15.22 2.78
N LYS A 15 -9.64 16.28 3.18
CA LYS A 15 -10.36 16.32 4.45
C LYS A 15 -11.44 15.24 4.57
N ALA A 16 -12.20 15.00 3.50
CA ALA A 16 -13.24 13.98 3.50
C ALA A 16 -12.67 12.56 3.67
N GLU A 17 -11.45 12.33 3.18
CA GLU A 17 -10.82 11.01 3.12
C GLU A 17 -9.88 10.71 4.29
N LEU A 18 -9.68 11.65 5.24
CA LEU A 18 -8.68 11.49 6.33
C LEU A 18 -8.85 10.20 7.15
N ASN A 19 -10.08 9.70 7.27
CA ASN A 19 -10.40 8.49 8.02
C ASN A 19 -10.43 7.22 7.16
N ASN A 20 -10.26 7.34 5.84
CA ASN A 20 -10.27 6.21 4.91
C ASN A 20 -8.86 5.65 4.77
N THR A 21 -8.36 5.11 5.89
CA THR A 21 -7.03 4.51 5.97
C THR A 21 -7.11 3.04 6.35
N LEU A 22 -6.40 2.20 5.60
CA LEU A 22 -6.17 0.81 5.97
C LEU A 22 -4.91 0.73 6.83
N THR A 23 -5.07 0.64 8.15
CA THR A 23 -3.94 0.58 9.10
C THR A 23 -3.69 -0.81 9.66
N GLU A 24 -4.69 -1.67 9.64
CA GLU A 24 -4.61 -3.07 10.07
C GLU A 24 -5.50 -3.93 9.18
N THR A 25 -5.08 -5.18 8.97
CA THR A 25 -5.84 -6.17 8.21
C THR A 25 -6.16 -7.38 9.09
N SER A 26 -7.25 -8.08 8.77
CA SER A 26 -7.61 -9.34 9.39
C SER A 26 -8.24 -10.25 8.34
N LEU A 27 -7.42 -11.08 7.69
CA LEU A 27 -7.91 -12.13 6.82
C LEU A 27 -8.16 -13.41 7.61
N THR A 28 -9.18 -14.16 7.19
CA THR A 28 -9.43 -15.51 7.69
C THR A 28 -8.43 -16.48 7.07
N GLY A 29 -7.57 -17.07 7.90
CA GLY A 29 -6.58 -18.06 7.48
C GLY A 29 -5.19 -17.48 7.21
N GLY A 30 -4.22 -18.38 7.11
CA GLY A 30 -2.80 -18.06 6.99
C GLY A 30 -2.19 -17.51 8.27
N SER A 31 -0.86 -17.56 8.37
CA SER A 31 -0.14 -16.94 9.48
C SER A 31 0.15 -15.47 9.17
N LYS A 32 -0.32 -14.55 10.04
CA LYS A 32 -0.13 -13.10 9.87
C LYS A 32 1.22 -12.66 10.39
N ARG A 33 1.95 -11.88 9.59
CA ARG A 33 3.12 -11.11 10.01
C ARG A 33 2.98 -9.64 9.62
N THR A 34 3.01 -8.77 10.63
CA THR A 34 2.91 -7.32 10.43
C THR A 34 4.29 -6.71 10.18
N GLY A 35 4.47 -6.08 9.02
CA GLY A 35 5.62 -5.23 8.73
C GLY A 35 5.31 -3.74 8.90
N LYS A 36 6.29 -2.87 8.65
CA LYS A 36 6.10 -1.40 8.72
C LYS A 36 4.97 -0.91 7.81
N VAL A 37 4.95 -1.41 6.57
CA VAL A 37 4.01 -0.97 5.52
C VAL A 37 3.11 -2.11 5.01
N ARG A 38 3.58 -3.36 5.03
CA ARG A 38 2.81 -4.50 4.52
C ARG A 38 2.43 -5.45 5.64
N ASP A 39 1.21 -5.96 5.58
CA ASP A 39 0.80 -7.15 6.31
C ASP A 39 0.98 -8.36 5.38
N GLN A 40 1.66 -9.39 5.86
CA GLN A 40 1.90 -10.63 5.15
C GLN A 40 1.01 -11.72 5.72
N TYR A 41 0.33 -12.47 4.87
CA TYR A 41 -0.40 -13.69 5.22
C TYR A 41 0.18 -14.86 4.46
N ASP A 42 0.76 -15.82 5.19
CA ASP A 42 1.36 -17.02 4.63
C ASP A 42 0.37 -18.19 4.66
N PHE A 43 0.07 -18.75 3.49
CA PHE A 43 -0.83 -19.89 3.28
C PHE A 43 -0.07 -21.17 2.86
N GLY A 44 1.25 -21.22 3.03
CA GLY A 44 2.10 -22.36 2.65
C GLY A 44 2.69 -22.19 1.26
N ASP A 45 1.87 -22.40 0.22
CA ASP A 45 2.33 -22.31 -1.18
C ASP A 45 2.27 -20.88 -1.74
N ILE A 46 1.41 -20.03 -1.15
CA ILE A 46 1.21 -18.65 -1.56
C ILE A 46 1.31 -17.71 -0.37
N VAL A 47 1.74 -16.49 -0.65
CA VAL A 47 1.82 -15.41 0.33
C VAL A 47 1.01 -14.22 -0.17
N ALA A 48 0.00 -13.81 0.59
CA ALA A 48 -0.72 -12.58 0.32
C ALA A 48 0.02 -11.40 0.98
N LEU A 49 0.34 -10.38 0.18
CA LEU A 49 1.02 -9.17 0.62
C LEU A 49 0.05 -7.99 0.54
N ILE A 50 -0.49 -7.57 1.69
CA ILE A 50 -1.41 -6.44 1.75
C ILE A 50 -0.62 -5.17 2.05
N THR A 51 -0.55 -4.25 1.09
CA THR A 51 0.12 -2.96 1.28
C THR A 51 -0.83 -1.99 1.98
N THR A 52 -0.49 -1.60 3.21
CA THR A 52 -1.31 -0.74 4.07
C THR A 52 -0.96 0.74 3.92
N ASP A 53 -1.76 1.61 4.54
CA ASP A 53 -1.56 3.06 4.53
C ASP A 53 -0.55 3.56 5.57
N ARG A 54 -0.05 2.65 6.44
CA ARG A 54 0.91 2.97 7.51
C ARG A 54 2.18 3.58 6.94
N GLN A 55 2.52 4.80 7.37
CA GLN A 55 3.73 5.51 7.00
C GLN A 55 4.75 5.46 8.14
N SER A 56 5.96 5.03 7.83
CA SER A 56 7.08 5.03 8.77
C SER A 56 8.23 5.88 8.26
N ALA A 57 8.92 6.56 9.17
CA ALA A 57 10.26 7.11 8.95
C ALA A 57 11.01 7.13 10.29
N PHE A 58 12.35 7.19 10.25
CA PHE A 58 13.19 7.11 11.46
C PHE A 58 12.86 5.89 12.34
N ASP A 59 12.64 4.74 11.70
CA ASP A 59 12.26 3.47 12.33
C ASP A 59 11.00 3.48 13.21
N ARG A 60 10.12 4.48 13.06
CA ARG A 60 8.85 4.56 13.79
C ARG A 60 7.68 4.71 12.84
N VAL A 61 6.51 4.20 13.23
CA VAL A 61 5.24 4.51 12.55
C VAL A 61 4.86 5.94 12.93
N LEU A 62 4.67 6.80 11.92
CA LEU A 62 4.43 8.23 12.10
C LEU A 62 2.97 8.61 11.90
N ALA A 63 2.31 7.99 10.91
CA ALA A 63 0.95 8.32 10.51
C ALA A 63 0.38 7.21 9.61
N SER A 64 -0.87 7.41 9.17
CA SER A 64 -1.43 6.70 8.02
C SER A 64 -1.83 7.74 6.97
N ILE A 65 -1.62 7.40 5.70
CA ILE A 65 -1.93 8.28 4.57
C ILE A 65 -3.02 7.61 3.73
N PRO A 66 -4.22 8.19 3.62
CA PRO A 66 -5.32 7.59 2.86
C PRO A 66 -4.90 7.15 1.47
N PHE A 67 -5.24 5.91 1.11
CA PHE A 67 -4.99 5.29 -0.20
C PHE A 67 -3.53 5.10 -0.60
N LYS A 68 -2.57 5.37 0.29
CA LYS A 68 -1.16 5.16 -0.02
C LYS A 68 -0.87 3.70 -0.37
N GLY A 69 -1.45 2.76 0.37
CA GLY A 69 -1.33 1.32 0.14
C GLY A 69 -1.77 0.93 -1.27
N GLN A 70 -2.90 1.48 -1.73
CA GLN A 70 -3.41 1.28 -3.09
C GLN A 70 -2.44 1.81 -4.15
N VAL A 71 -1.97 3.06 -3.99
CA VAL A 71 -1.00 3.66 -4.94
C VAL A 71 0.28 2.82 -5.01
N LEU A 72 0.82 2.40 -3.86
CA LEU A 72 2.03 1.58 -3.81
C LEU A 72 1.83 0.18 -4.39
N ASN A 73 0.67 -0.44 -4.17
CA ASN A 73 0.33 -1.75 -4.72
C ASN A 73 0.28 -1.71 -6.25
N LEU A 74 -0.49 -0.76 -6.81
CA LEU A 74 -0.65 -0.60 -8.26
C LEU A 74 0.65 -0.16 -8.94
N THR A 75 1.44 0.71 -8.30
CA THR A 75 2.76 1.10 -8.83
C THR A 75 3.71 -0.10 -8.88
N SER A 76 3.70 -0.94 -7.84
CA SER A 76 4.51 -2.17 -7.81
C SER A 76 4.04 -3.16 -8.89
N ALA A 77 2.73 -3.36 -9.03
CA ALA A 77 2.15 -4.23 -10.05
C ALA A 77 2.54 -3.79 -11.46
N TRP A 78 2.49 -2.48 -11.76
CA TRP A 78 2.93 -1.94 -13.03
C TRP A 78 4.40 -2.27 -13.30
N TRP A 79 5.30 -2.05 -12.33
CA TRP A 79 6.72 -2.36 -12.50
C TRP A 79 7.01 -3.85 -12.66
N PHE A 80 6.31 -4.73 -11.93
CA PHE A 80 6.42 -6.18 -12.14
C PHE A 80 6.02 -6.58 -13.55
N ASP A 81 4.98 -5.98 -14.12
CA ASP A 81 4.60 -6.23 -15.52
C ASP A 81 5.65 -5.70 -16.50
N GLN A 82 6.16 -4.49 -16.30
CA GLN A 82 7.17 -3.88 -17.18
C GLN A 82 8.51 -4.62 -17.18
N THR A 83 8.82 -5.37 -16.12
CA THR A 83 10.13 -6.01 -15.93
C THR A 83 10.09 -7.53 -16.05
N LYS A 84 8.92 -8.13 -16.32
CA LYS A 84 8.75 -9.59 -16.41
C LYS A 84 9.59 -10.26 -17.51
N ASN A 85 9.97 -9.51 -18.55
CA ASN A 85 10.84 -9.96 -19.63
C ASN A 85 12.33 -9.94 -19.26
N ILE A 86 12.70 -9.29 -18.15
CA ILE A 86 14.08 -9.20 -17.65
C ILE A 86 14.34 -10.35 -16.68
N ILE A 87 13.42 -10.59 -15.74
CA ILE A 87 13.53 -11.65 -14.74
C ILE A 87 12.13 -12.15 -14.31
N PRO A 88 11.95 -13.46 -14.05
CA PRO A 88 10.75 -13.96 -13.40
C PRO A 88 10.50 -13.27 -12.06
N ASN A 89 9.25 -13.00 -11.73
CA ASN A 89 8.85 -12.43 -10.46
C ASN A 89 7.75 -13.28 -9.79
N GLN A 90 7.49 -12.99 -8.51
CA GLN A 90 6.63 -13.78 -7.63
C GLN A 90 5.13 -13.43 -7.71
N VAL A 91 4.72 -12.51 -8.60
CA VAL A 91 3.33 -12.04 -8.66
C VAL A 91 2.44 -13.12 -9.29
N LEU A 92 1.39 -13.50 -8.57
CA LEU A 92 0.35 -14.41 -9.08
C LEU A 92 -0.89 -13.66 -9.55
N ASP A 93 -1.35 -12.69 -8.75
CA ASP A 93 -2.51 -11.85 -9.04
C ASP A 93 -2.44 -10.52 -8.27
N VAL A 94 -3.18 -9.51 -8.73
CA VAL A 94 -3.27 -8.17 -8.11
C VAL A 94 -4.72 -7.67 -8.19
N PRO A 95 -5.34 -7.26 -7.06
CA PRO A 95 -6.68 -6.67 -7.05
C PRO A 95 -6.72 -5.24 -7.59
#